data_AF-A0A1V5PUK5-F1
#
_entry.id   AF-A0A1V5PUK5-F1
#
_cell.length_a   1.000
_cell.length_b   1.000
_cell.length_c   1.000
_cell.angle_alpha   90.00
_cell.angle_beta   90.00
_cell.angle_gamma   90.00
#
_symmetry.space_group_name_H-M   'P 1'
#
loop_
_entity.id
_entity.type
_entity.pdbx_description
1 polymer ?
#
loop_
_entity_poly.entity_id
_entity_poly.type
_entity_poly.pdbx_seq_one_letter_code
_entity_poly.pdbx_strand_id
1 'polypeptide(L)'
;MQNKPLKTALAILRYLMALQFLWAFFDKLLGLGFSTKPENAWIRSGSPTAGFLTKGATGPLSSIYNTIGGKGVVDWLFMLALLFVGTALLLGIVMKIGTVSGAVLMFFMWSATLPKPNNLFQIDEHIIYVLVLLVLLFAKAGQYAGLGKIWTKTKLVRQAPALE
;
A
#
# COMPACT_ATOMS: atom_id res chain seq x y z
N MET A 1 4.55 32.09 4.61
CA MET A 1 5.46 31.58 3.54
C MET A 1 5.25 30.08 3.42
N GLN A 2 4.83 29.59 2.25
CA GLN A 2 4.67 28.15 2.04
C GLN A 2 6.07 27.50 2.01
N ASN A 3 6.33 26.54 2.90
CA ASN A 3 7.60 25.82 2.98
C ASN A 3 7.77 24.91 1.74
N LYS A 4 8.31 25.50 0.65
CA LYS A 4 8.56 24.82 -0.64
C LYS A 4 9.41 23.55 -0.44
N PRO A 5 10.49 23.54 0.36
CA PRO A 5 11.22 22.32 0.71
C PRO A 5 10.34 21.21 1.27
N LEU A 6 9.48 21.50 2.25
CA LEU A 6 8.58 20.50 2.86
C LEU A 6 7.60 19.92 1.83
N LYS A 7 7.00 20.76 0.97
CA LYS A 7 6.08 20.30 -0.08
C LYS A 7 6.78 19.38 -1.08
N THR A 8 8.02 19.70 -1.45
CA THR A 8 8.85 18.86 -2.32
C THR A 8 9.16 17.52 -1.65
N ALA A 9 9.58 17.52 -0.39
CA ALA A 9 9.85 16.30 0.37
C ALA A 9 8.62 15.39 0.46
N LEU A 10 7.43 15.96 0.74
CA LEU A 10 6.17 15.20 0.78
C LEU A 10 5.76 14.65 -0.59
N ALA A 11 6.02 15.38 -1.67
CA ALA A 11 5.77 14.89 -3.03
C ALA A 11 6.71 13.72 -3.38
N ILE A 12 8.00 13.83 -3.05
CA ILE A 12 8.98 12.76 -3.24
C ILE A 12 8.57 11.52 -2.44
N LEU A 13 8.23 11.70 -1.16
CA LEU A 13 7.77 10.61 -0.30
C LEU A 13 6.52 9.93 -0.87
N ARG A 14 5.54 10.71 -1.36
CA ARG A 14 4.35 10.18 -2.04
C ARG A 14 4.73 9.33 -3.26
N TYR A 15 5.66 9.80 -4.09
CA TYR A 15 6.08 9.06 -5.28
C TYR A 15 6.87 7.79 -4.96
N LEU A 16 7.73 7.81 -3.95
CA LEU A 16 8.43 6.62 -3.49
C LEU A 16 7.45 5.58 -2.94
N MET A 17 6.45 6.01 -2.18
CA MET A 17 5.38 5.11 -1.73
C MET A 17 4.58 4.55 -2.92
N ALA A 18 4.20 5.40 -3.89
CA ALA A 18 3.51 4.95 -5.10
C ALA A 18 4.31 3.88 -5.84
N LEU A 19 5.61 4.11 -6.01
CA LEU A 19 6.52 3.15 -6.64
C LEU A 19 6.58 1.85 -5.86
N GLN A 20 6.66 1.87 -4.53
CA GLN A 20 6.67 0.66 -3.69
C GLN A 20 5.43 -0.21 -3.92
N PHE A 21 4.23 0.38 -3.91
CA PHE A 21 2.98 -0.34 -4.13
C PHE A 21 2.86 -0.88 -5.57
N LEU A 22 3.17 -0.05 -6.57
CA LEU A 22 3.08 -0.44 -7.98
C LEU A 22 4.14 -1.49 -8.34
N TRP A 23 5.35 -1.36 -7.81
CA TRP A 23 6.40 -2.34 -8.01
C TRP A 23 6.01 -3.70 -7.45
N ALA A 24 5.50 -3.75 -6.21
CA ALA A 24 5.00 -4.99 -5.63
C ALA A 24 3.86 -5.60 -6.47
N PHE A 25 2.97 -4.77 -7.02
CA PHE A 25 1.93 -5.23 -7.94
C PHE A 25 2.53 -5.85 -9.21
N PHE A 26 3.43 -5.16 -9.91
CA PHE A 26 3.99 -5.64 -11.18
C PHE A 26 4.88 -6.87 -11.00
N ASP A 27 5.70 -6.93 -9.95
CA ASP A 27 6.50 -8.11 -9.65
C ASP A 27 5.61 -9.32 -9.35
N LYS A 28 4.52 -9.15 -8.59
CA LYS A 28 3.56 -10.24 -8.30
C LYS A 28 2.72 -10.63 -9.51
N LEU A 29 2.34 -9.65 -10.33
CA LEU A 29 1.56 -9.89 -11.54
C LEU A 29 2.35 -10.71 -12.55
N LEU A 30 3.58 -10.28 -12.85
CA LEU A 30 4.39 -10.81 -13.96
C LEU A 30 5.43 -11.85 -13.54
N GLY A 31 5.80 -11.87 -12.25
CA GLY A 31 6.88 -12.72 -11.73
C GLY A 31 8.25 -12.27 -12.24
N LEU A 32 8.65 -11.03 -11.94
CA LEU A 32 9.89 -10.44 -12.47
C LEU A 32 11.17 -10.99 -11.80
N GLY A 33 11.03 -11.87 -10.80
CA GLY A 33 12.14 -12.57 -10.16
C GLY A 33 12.74 -11.87 -8.95
N PHE A 34 12.16 -10.75 -8.50
CA PHE A 34 12.68 -10.02 -7.32
C PHE A 34 12.13 -10.62 -6.03
N SER A 35 10.82 -10.51 -5.82
CA SER A 35 10.13 -11.18 -4.71
C SER A 35 9.29 -12.35 -5.20
N THR A 36 8.89 -12.33 -6.47
CA THR A 36 8.04 -13.33 -7.09
C THR A 36 8.78 -14.01 -8.23
N LYS A 37 9.06 -15.31 -8.07
CA LYS A 37 9.62 -16.12 -9.16
C LYS A 37 8.66 -16.15 -10.36
N PRO A 38 9.15 -16.24 -11.61
CA PRO A 38 8.29 -16.32 -12.79
C PRO A 38 7.20 -17.40 -12.73
N GLU A 39 7.50 -18.57 -12.18
CA GLU A 39 6.54 -19.68 -11.99
C GLU A 39 5.40 -19.37 -11.01
N ASN A 40 5.61 -18.41 -10.09
CA ASN A 40 4.64 -18.01 -9.08
C ASN A 40 3.91 -16.70 -9.45
N ALA A 41 4.07 -16.22 -10.70
CA ALA A 41 3.37 -15.04 -11.19
C ALA A 41 1.86 -15.20 -11.11
N TRP A 42 1.14 -14.13 -10.80
CA TRP A 42 -0.32 -14.18 -10.69
C TRP A 42 -0.99 -14.53 -12.02
N ILE A 43 -0.47 -14.01 -13.14
CA ILE A 43 -0.95 -14.36 -14.49
C ILE A 43 -0.73 -15.84 -14.84
N ARG A 44 0.09 -16.57 -14.07
CA ARG A 44 0.35 -18.00 -14.20
C ARG A 44 -0.36 -18.82 -13.11
N SER A 45 -1.43 -18.28 -12.54
CA SER A 45 -2.20 -18.89 -11.43
C SER A 45 -1.44 -19.01 -10.11
N GLY A 46 -0.30 -18.32 -9.96
CA GLY A 46 0.35 -18.19 -8.66
C GLY A 46 -0.49 -17.32 -7.71
N SER A 47 -0.33 -17.52 -6.40
CA SER A 47 -1.02 -16.71 -5.40
C SER A 47 -0.14 -15.57 -4.87
N PRO A 48 -0.52 -14.30 -5.09
CA PRO A 48 0.15 -13.12 -4.54
C PRO A 48 0.32 -13.12 -3.01
N THR A 49 -0.61 -13.74 -2.28
CA THR A 49 -0.66 -13.69 -0.81
C THR A 49 -0.18 -14.96 -0.13
N ALA A 50 -0.25 -16.12 -0.78
CA ALA A 50 0.08 -17.41 -0.15
C ALA A 50 1.48 -17.40 0.50
N GLY A 51 2.50 -16.94 -0.23
CA GLY A 51 3.87 -16.89 0.30
C GLY A 51 3.99 -16.13 1.62
N PHE A 52 3.35 -14.96 1.71
CA PHE A 52 3.41 -14.13 2.92
C PHE A 52 2.47 -14.64 4.01
N LEU A 53 1.21 -14.92 3.68
CA LEU A 53 0.18 -15.24 4.67
C LEU A 53 0.23 -16.67 5.19
N THR A 54 0.82 -17.63 4.47
CA THR A 54 0.92 -19.04 4.93
C THR A 54 2.30 -19.42 5.43
N LYS A 55 3.36 -18.79 4.91
CA LYS A 55 4.75 -19.09 5.30
C LYS A 55 5.40 -17.99 6.13
N GLY A 56 4.98 -16.74 5.94
CA GLY A 56 5.51 -15.58 6.65
C GLY A 56 4.75 -15.23 7.93
N ALA A 57 3.51 -15.72 8.10
CA ALA A 57 2.71 -15.43 9.28
C ALA A 57 3.22 -16.20 10.50
N THR A 58 3.34 -15.51 11.64
CA THR A 58 3.90 -16.06 12.89
C THR A 58 2.98 -15.77 14.08
N GLY A 59 3.27 -16.41 15.22
CA GLY A 59 2.61 -16.12 16.49
C GLY A 59 1.13 -16.52 16.55
N PRO A 60 0.36 -15.94 17.50
CA PRO A 60 -0.99 -16.40 17.85
C PRO A 60 -2.03 -16.14 16.73
N LEU A 61 -1.77 -15.19 15.84
CA LEU A 61 -2.67 -14.86 14.72
C LEU A 61 -2.36 -15.67 13.45
N SER A 62 -1.27 -16.45 13.42
CA SER A 62 -0.85 -17.22 12.24
C SER A 62 -1.95 -18.12 11.69
N SER A 63 -2.74 -18.78 12.54
CA SER A 63 -3.85 -19.64 12.10
C SER A 63 -4.92 -18.88 11.29
N ILE A 64 -5.24 -17.65 11.69
CA ILE A 64 -6.20 -16.79 10.99
C ILE A 64 -5.65 -16.43 9.60
N TYR A 65 -4.39 -16.01 9.53
CA TYR A 65 -3.75 -15.64 8.27
C TYR A 65 -3.54 -16.82 7.33
N ASN A 66 -3.12 -17.97 7.86
CA ASN A 66 -2.97 -19.21 7.09
C ASN A 66 -4.30 -19.67 6.48
N THR A 67 -5.42 -19.40 7.15
CA THR A 67 -6.78 -19.76 6.66
C THR A 67 -7.24 -18.91 5.49
N ILE A 68 -6.71 -17.69 5.35
CA ILE A 68 -7.08 -16.76 4.27
C ILE A 68 -6.02 -16.67 3.17
N GLY A 69 -4.77 -17.01 3.47
CA GLY A 69 -3.67 -17.03 2.50
C GLY A 69 -3.94 -18.00 1.35
N GLY A 70 -3.71 -17.56 0.12
CA GLY A 70 -3.93 -18.40 -1.06
C GLY A 70 -5.39 -18.49 -1.53
N LYS A 71 -6.33 -17.84 -0.85
CA LYS A 71 -7.71 -17.76 -1.34
C LYS A 71 -7.79 -16.75 -2.49
N GLY A 72 -8.37 -17.17 -3.61
CA GLY A 72 -8.48 -16.32 -4.80
C GLY A 72 -9.11 -14.94 -4.53
N VAL A 73 -10.13 -14.86 -3.67
CA VAL A 73 -10.74 -13.57 -3.29
C VAL A 73 -9.75 -12.65 -2.58
N VAL A 74 -8.92 -13.20 -1.69
CA VAL A 74 -7.91 -12.46 -0.93
C VAL A 74 -6.79 -12.00 -1.85
N ASP A 75 -6.38 -12.84 -2.81
CA ASP A 75 -5.42 -12.48 -3.85
C ASP A 75 -5.91 -11.32 -4.72
N TRP A 76 -7.17 -11.37 -5.17
CA TRP A 76 -7.79 -10.27 -5.92
C TRP A 76 -7.85 -8.98 -5.11
N LEU A 77 -8.34 -9.03 -3.86
CA LEU A 77 -8.42 -7.86 -2.99
C LEU A 77 -7.03 -7.26 -2.74
N PHE A 78 -6.02 -8.10 -2.49
CA PHE A 78 -4.65 -7.65 -2.28
C PHE A 78 -4.08 -6.97 -3.51
N MET A 79 -4.23 -7.56 -4.69
CA MET A 79 -3.73 -7.00 -5.95
C MET A 79 -4.44 -5.71 -6.34
N LEU A 80 -5.77 -5.65 -6.17
CA LEU A 80 -6.54 -4.44 -6.39
C LEU A 80 -6.14 -3.34 -5.40
N ALA A 81 -5.88 -3.67 -4.14
CA ALA A 81 -5.40 -2.72 -3.15
C ALA A 81 -4.02 -2.16 -3.53
N LEU A 82 -3.06 -3.00 -3.93
CA LEU A 82 -1.74 -2.54 -4.37
C LEU A 82 -1.85 -1.58 -5.58
N LEU A 83 -2.62 -1.96 -6.60
CA LEU A 83 -2.81 -1.14 -7.79
C LEU A 83 -3.53 0.17 -7.48
N PHE A 84 -4.63 0.10 -6.73
CA PHE A 84 -5.42 1.27 -6.35
C PHE A 84 -4.60 2.26 -5.52
N VAL A 85 -3.94 1.79 -4.45
CA VAL A 85 -3.13 2.66 -3.59
C VAL A 85 -1.96 3.24 -4.37
N GLY A 86 -1.25 2.41 -5.13
CA GLY A 86 -0.12 2.85 -5.96
C GLY A 86 -0.52 3.93 -6.97
N THR A 87 -1.63 3.74 -7.69
CA THR A 87 -2.12 4.72 -8.68
C THR A 87 -2.68 6.00 -8.03
N ALA A 88 -3.42 5.88 -6.93
CA ALA A 88 -3.90 7.03 -6.16
C ALA A 88 -2.73 7.91 -5.68
N LEU A 89 -1.71 7.27 -5.10
CA LEU A 89 -0.49 7.96 -4.66
C LEU A 89 0.30 8.53 -5.84
N LEU A 90 0.41 7.84 -6.97
CA LEU A 90 1.14 8.35 -8.15
C LEU A 90 0.48 9.61 -8.70
N LEU A 91 -0.82 9.54 -8.98
CA LEU A 91 -1.56 10.64 -9.59
C LEU A 91 -1.88 11.77 -8.59
N GLY A 92 -1.95 11.44 -7.29
CA GLY A 92 -2.32 12.37 -6.23
C GLY A 92 -3.83 12.62 -6.18
N ILE A 93 -4.63 11.66 -6.64
CA ILE A 93 -6.10 11.73 -6.69
C ILE A 93 -6.70 10.67 -5.76
N VAL A 94 -7.88 10.94 -5.21
CA VAL A 94 -8.54 10.02 -4.26
C VAL A 94 -7.62 9.66 -3.08
N MET A 95 -6.84 10.64 -2.62
CA MET A 95 -5.73 10.43 -1.68
C MET A 95 -6.22 9.93 -0.33
N LYS A 96 -7.37 10.41 0.14
CA LYS A 96 -7.94 10.00 1.42
C LYS A 96 -8.22 8.51 1.46
N ILE A 97 -8.94 8.00 0.47
CA ILE A 97 -9.25 6.58 0.37
C ILE A 97 -7.97 5.78 0.09
N GLY A 98 -7.10 6.25 -0.81
CA GLY A 98 -5.85 5.59 -1.15
C GLY A 98 -4.92 5.41 0.07
N THR A 99 -4.65 6.49 0.80
CA THR A 99 -3.79 6.45 2.00
C THR A 99 -4.38 5.62 3.14
N VAL A 100 -5.69 5.71 3.40
CA VAL A 100 -6.35 4.89 4.43
C VAL A 100 -6.32 3.41 4.04
N SER A 101 -6.64 3.07 2.79
CA SER A 101 -6.60 1.69 2.30
C SER A 101 -5.18 1.12 2.36
N GLY A 102 -4.18 1.90 1.96
CA GLY A 102 -2.78 1.51 2.06
C GLY A 102 -2.34 1.32 3.52
N ALA A 103 -2.76 2.20 4.43
CA ALA A 103 -2.43 2.08 5.85
C ALA A 103 -3.05 0.82 6.46
N VAL A 104 -4.32 0.54 6.16
CA VAL A 104 -4.99 -0.70 6.60
C VAL A 104 -4.27 -1.94 6.05
N LEU A 105 -3.91 -1.94 4.76
CA LEU A 105 -3.18 -3.04 4.15
C LEU A 105 -1.82 -3.29 4.84
N MET A 106 -1.02 -2.22 5.02
CA MET A 106 0.28 -2.32 5.70
C MET A 106 0.13 -2.74 7.16
N PHE A 107 -0.90 -2.27 7.85
CA PHE A 107 -1.17 -2.68 9.24
C PHE A 107 -1.46 -4.18 9.34
N PHE A 108 -2.27 -4.74 8.43
CA PHE A 108 -2.50 -6.18 8.40
C PHE A 108 -1.21 -6.96 8.13
N MET A 109 -0.39 -6.51 7.18
CA MET A 109 0.92 -7.12 6.91
C MET A 109 1.85 -7.09 8.13
N TRP A 110 1.91 -5.95 8.83
CA TRP A 110 2.66 -5.81 10.08
C TRP A 110 2.18 -6.81 11.14
N SER A 111 0.86 -6.90 11.35
CA SER A 111 0.27 -7.74 12.39
C SER A 111 0.37 -9.24 12.11
N ALA A 112 0.51 -9.64 10.84
CA ALA A 112 0.68 -11.03 10.44
C ALA A 112 2.01 -11.63 10.93
N THR A 113 3.01 -10.80 11.23
CA THR A 113 4.35 -11.23 11.60
C THR A 113 4.66 -11.01 13.09
N LEU A 114 3.63 -10.86 13.93
CA LEU A 114 3.79 -10.66 15.38
C LEU A 114 3.68 -11.97 16.16
N PRO A 115 4.49 -12.17 17.22
CA PRO A 115 5.60 -11.31 17.65
C PRO A 115 6.86 -11.54 16.80
N LYS A 116 7.66 -10.49 16.62
CA LYS A 116 8.98 -10.50 15.98
C LYS A 116 10.04 -10.79 17.05
N PRO A 117 10.68 -11.98 17.08
CA PRO A 117 11.56 -12.38 18.18
C PRO A 117 12.79 -11.49 18.33
N ASN A 118 13.32 -10.99 17.21
CA ASN A 118 14.55 -10.20 17.16
C ASN A 118 14.30 -8.68 17.16
N ASN A 119 13.12 -8.23 17.58
CA ASN A 119 12.75 -6.81 17.55
C ASN A 119 11.89 -6.43 18.76
N LEU A 120 12.53 -5.80 19.74
CA LEU A 120 11.88 -5.41 21.00
C LEU A 120 10.68 -4.48 20.79
N PHE A 121 10.78 -3.53 19.86
CA PHE A 121 9.74 -2.54 19.58
C PHE A 121 8.71 -3.01 18.55
N GLN A 122 8.91 -4.19 17.96
CA GLN A 122 8.05 -4.75 16.91
C GLN A 122 7.95 -3.87 15.64
N ILE A 123 8.91 -2.95 15.40
CA ILE A 123 8.88 -1.98 14.30
C ILE A 123 9.51 -2.56 13.04
N ASP A 124 8.78 -2.57 11.93
CA ASP A 124 9.28 -2.92 10.60
C ASP A 124 8.87 -1.86 9.55
N GLU A 125 9.17 -2.11 8.28
CA GLU A 125 8.78 -1.23 7.18
C GLU A 125 7.27 -1.01 7.07
N HIS A 126 6.45 -2.00 7.43
CA HIS A 126 4.99 -1.92 7.28
C HIS A 126 4.41 -0.88 8.24
N ILE A 127 4.80 -0.90 9.52
CA ILE A 127 4.30 0.10 10.47
C ILE A 127 4.86 1.51 10.18
N ILE A 128 6.08 1.60 9.64
CA ILE A 128 6.64 2.86 9.15
C ILE A 128 5.82 3.38 7.97
N TYR A 129 5.43 2.51 7.04
CA TYR A 129 4.60 2.87 5.89
C TYR A 129 3.20 3.30 6.30
N VAL A 130 2.61 2.69 7.35
CA VAL A 130 1.36 3.21 7.95
C VAL A 130 1.53 4.66 8.36
N LEU A 131 2.59 4.98 9.11
CA LEU A 131 2.85 6.35 9.55
C LEU A 131 3.07 7.30 8.37
N VAL A 132 3.85 6.89 7.36
CA VAL A 132 4.08 7.68 6.15
C VAL A 132 2.77 7.99 5.44
N LEU A 133 1.90 7.00 5.24
CA LEU A 133 0.61 7.21 4.58
C LEU A 133 -0.29 8.16 5.37
N LEU A 134 -0.30 8.08 6.70
CA LEU A 134 -0.99 9.03 7.56
C LEU A 134 -0.41 10.45 7.46
N VAL A 135 0.91 10.59 7.40
CA VAL A 135 1.56 11.89 7.16
C VAL A 135 1.14 12.47 5.80
N LEU A 136 1.13 11.66 4.74
CA LEU A 136 0.70 12.08 3.40
C LEU A 136 -0.79 12.48 3.37
N LEU A 137 -1.63 11.76 4.12
CA LEU A 137 -3.04 12.07 4.32
C LEU A 137 -3.23 13.45 4.98
N PHE A 138 -2.66 13.62 6.18
CA PHE A 138 -2.86 14.84 6.97
C PHE A 138 -2.18 16.06 6.35
N ALA A 139 -1.06 15.87 5.65
CA ALA A 139 -0.37 16.95 4.94
C ALA A 139 -1.01 17.30 3.59
N LYS A 140 -2.09 16.60 3.20
CA LYS A 140 -2.78 16.77 1.90
C LYS A 140 -1.82 16.67 0.71
N ALA A 141 -0.92 15.68 0.75
CA ALA A 141 0.21 15.59 -0.18
C ALA A 141 -0.18 15.39 -1.65
N GLY A 142 -1.41 14.97 -1.95
CA GLY A 142 -1.94 14.93 -3.33
C GLY A 142 -1.97 16.30 -4.00
N GLN A 143 -2.02 17.38 -3.23
CA GLN A 143 -1.95 18.74 -3.76
C GLN A 143 -0.53 19.17 -4.15
N TYR A 144 0.49 18.34 -3.88
CA TYR A 144 1.90 18.67 -4.16
C TYR A 144 2.41 17.88 -5.37
N ALA A 145 2.74 18.62 -6.43
CA ALA A 145 3.31 18.12 -7.68
C ALA A 145 2.57 16.89 -8.24
N GLY A 146 1.34 17.05 -8.74
CA GLY A 146 0.50 15.97 -9.29
C GLY A 146 -0.86 16.49 -9.75
N LEU A 147 -1.80 15.59 -10.03
CA LEU A 147 -3.15 15.95 -10.52
C LEU A 147 -4.10 16.34 -9.38
N GLY A 148 -3.74 16.17 -8.11
CA GLY A 148 -4.65 16.41 -6.98
C GLY A 148 -5.24 17.81 -6.90
N LYS A 149 -4.49 18.85 -7.29
CA LYS A 149 -5.03 20.22 -7.38
C LYS A 149 -6.13 20.38 -8.43
N ILE A 150 -6.05 19.63 -9.52
CA ILE A 150 -7.05 19.64 -10.60
C ILE A 150 -8.24 18.78 -10.16
N TRP A 151 -7.96 17.60 -9.59
CA TRP A 151 -8.95 16.64 -9.09
C TRP A 151 -9.90 17.25 -8.05
N THR A 152 -9.35 17.93 -7.03
CA THR A 152 -10.13 18.58 -5.96
C THR A 152 -11.08 19.68 -6.44
N LYS A 153 -10.87 20.21 -7.66
CA LYS A 153 -11.75 21.22 -8.25
C LYS A 153 -12.94 20.63 -9.01
N THR A 154 -12.93 19.33 -9.28
CA THR A 154 -14.00 18.65 -10.03
C THR A 154 -15.33 18.65 -9.26
N LYS A 155 -16.44 18.59 -10.00
CA LYS A 155 -17.79 18.51 -9.41
C LYS A 155 -17.95 17.27 -8.52
N LEU A 156 -17.30 16.16 -8.88
CA LEU A 156 -17.34 14.90 -8.15
C LEU A 156 -16.79 15.03 -6.73
N VAL A 157 -15.60 15.61 -6.56
CA VAL A 157 -14.99 15.80 -5.22
C VAL A 157 -15.78 16.80 -4.38
N ARG A 158 -16.37 17.83 -5.01
CA ARG A 158 -17.24 18.78 -4.31
C ARG A 158 -18.52 18.13 -3.77
N GLN A 159 -19.05 17.12 -4.47
CA GLN A 159 -20.25 16.38 -4.05
C GLN A 159 -19.91 15.25 -3.08
N ALA A 160 -18.72 14.65 -3.20
CA ALA A 160 -18.23 13.60 -2.33
C ALA A 160 -16.82 13.92 -1.81
N PRO A 161 -16.71 14.68 -0.70
CA PRO A 161 -15.41 15.09 -0.13
C PRO A 161 -14.51 13.92 0.30
N ALA A 162 -15.08 12.73 0.46
CA ALA A 162 -14.30 11.51 0.72
C ALA A 162 -13.36 11.15 -0.44
N LEU A 163 -13.63 11.64 -1.66
CA LEU A 163 -12.80 11.41 -2.85
C LEU A 163 -11.62 12.39 -2.97
N GLU A 164 -11.43 13.33 -2.05
CA GLU A 164 -10.19 14.13 -1.97
C GLU A 164 -8.98 13.20 -1.80
#